data_AF-A0A6M3JIH2-F1
#
_entry.id   AF-A0A6M3JIH2-F1
#
_cell.length_a   1.000
_cell.length_b   1.000
_cell.length_c   1.000
_cell.angle_alpha   90.00
_cell.angle_beta   90.00
_cell.angle_gamma   90.00
#
_symmetry.space_group_name_H-M   'P 1'
#
loop_
_entity.id
_entity.type
_entity.pdbx_description
1 polymer ?
#
loop_
_entity_poly.entity_id
_entity_poly.type
_entity_poly.pdbx_seq_one_letter_code
_entity_poly.pdbx_strand_id
1 'polypeptide(L)'
;MAKINSRFVDGLSIAKGAREAGWLFGKPVLISGGNGRANWQKGSQSLSTHQKGSGILAHLYGGTQTGDDWASCYILTNELPVTQLDSLYWSWYQTNNESMGLGTVIWIHDPLDFDKRAEVTQLANVSGLDKSAGQNSHEFDSTVTQMFFYGENTTGTDLTAGTQYTWDEFQADTLFSTWSVYRISFDWGWDASGTYESAWLSEIKINGLYIPLDPSFVEYDIKTGIGNGRGICNAAGTANQVTTTTTPCKVIIFTAETDNTGTIVLGGASIDETLASRSGTPLLAGDSTTMEIDDISKVYIDAATTGDGVTFTYFW
;
A
#
# COMPACT_ATOMS: atom_id res chain seq x y z
N MET A 1 -0.72 -42.12 -38.00
CA MET A 1 -0.35 -41.44 -36.74
C MET A 1 -0.36 -39.94 -36.99
N ALA A 2 -1.40 -39.23 -36.55
CA ALA A 2 -1.52 -37.78 -36.73
C ALA A 2 -0.82 -37.06 -35.57
N LYS A 3 0.12 -36.16 -35.89
CA LYS A 3 0.77 -35.27 -34.92
C LYS A 3 -0.20 -34.16 -34.54
N ILE A 4 -0.65 -34.15 -33.28
CA ILE A 4 -1.39 -33.03 -32.70
C ILE A 4 -0.36 -31.95 -32.32
N ASN A 5 -0.42 -30.81 -33.00
CA ASN A 5 0.37 -29.62 -32.66
C ASN A 5 -0.27 -28.93 -31.44
N SER A 6 0.36 -29.04 -30.27
CA SER A 6 0.01 -28.27 -29.08
C SER A 6 0.61 -26.86 -29.17
N ARG A 7 -0.12 -25.93 -29.78
CA ARG A 7 0.15 -24.49 -29.72
C ARG A 7 -1.14 -23.73 -29.46
N PHE A 8 -1.76 -23.89 -28.29
CA PHE A 8 -2.85 -23.02 -27.82
C PHE A 8 -2.98 -23.10 -26.30
N VAL A 9 -2.02 -22.54 -25.54
CA VAL A 9 -2.24 -22.25 -24.11
C VAL A 9 -1.46 -21.00 -23.63
N ASP A 10 -1.39 -19.92 -24.42
CA ASP A 10 -0.73 -18.66 -23.97
C ASP A 10 -1.71 -17.46 -23.84
N GLY A 11 -3.01 -17.74 -23.66
CA GLY A 11 -4.03 -16.69 -23.54
C GLY A 11 -4.58 -16.46 -22.12
N LEU A 12 -4.21 -17.30 -21.14
CA LEU A 12 -4.83 -17.32 -19.80
C LEU A 12 -3.83 -17.06 -18.65
N SER A 13 -2.69 -16.42 -18.91
CA SER A 13 -1.64 -16.19 -17.90
C SER A 13 -1.70 -14.81 -17.22
N ILE A 14 -2.34 -13.81 -17.83
CA ILE A 14 -2.26 -12.41 -17.33
C ILE A 14 -3.12 -12.21 -16.07
N ALA A 15 -4.30 -12.83 -15.98
CA ALA A 15 -5.17 -12.69 -14.80
C ALA A 15 -4.72 -13.52 -13.59
N LYS A 16 -3.88 -14.56 -13.79
CA LYS A 16 -3.34 -15.39 -12.72
C LYS A 16 -2.17 -14.69 -11.99
N GLY A 17 -1.34 -13.94 -12.73
CA GLY A 17 -0.20 -13.21 -12.16
C GLY A 17 -0.59 -12.15 -11.12
N ALA A 18 -1.72 -11.45 -11.30
CA ALA A 18 -2.16 -10.41 -10.35
C ALA A 18 -2.63 -10.98 -8.99
N ARG A 19 -3.15 -12.22 -8.95
CA ARG A 19 -3.53 -12.89 -7.69
C ARG A 19 -2.34 -13.59 -7.02
N GLU A 20 -1.37 -14.07 -7.78
CA GLU A 20 -0.15 -14.67 -7.23
C GLU A 20 0.84 -13.61 -6.71
N ALA A 21 0.88 -12.41 -7.30
CA ALA A 21 1.69 -11.31 -6.76
C ALA A 21 1.28 -10.92 -5.33
N GLY A 22 0.00 -11.01 -4.96
CA GLY A 22 -0.51 -10.54 -3.68
C GLY A 22 -0.08 -11.37 -2.46
N TRP A 23 0.36 -12.62 -2.63
CA TRP A 23 0.92 -13.41 -1.51
C TRP A 23 2.46 -13.32 -1.45
N LEU A 24 3.12 -13.07 -2.58
CA LEU A 24 4.58 -13.02 -2.66
C LEU A 24 5.14 -11.62 -2.35
N PHE A 25 4.45 -10.56 -2.79
CA PHE A 25 4.83 -9.18 -2.56
C PHE A 25 3.75 -8.47 -1.73
N GLY A 26 4.18 -7.90 -0.61
CA GLY A 26 3.35 -7.05 0.22
C GLY A 26 3.03 -5.72 -0.45
N LYS A 27 2.09 -4.99 0.15
CA LYS A 27 1.76 -3.64 -0.32
C LYS A 27 2.95 -2.70 -0.13
N PRO A 28 3.20 -1.78 -1.07
CA PRO A 28 4.20 -0.74 -0.89
C PRO A 28 3.97 0.10 0.37
N VAL A 29 5.05 0.43 1.08
CA VAL A 29 5.04 1.28 2.28
C VAL A 29 6.02 2.44 2.09
N LEU A 30 5.61 3.66 2.40
CA LEU A 30 6.47 4.83 2.32
C LEU A 30 7.08 5.15 3.68
N ILE A 31 8.34 5.54 3.67
CA ILE A 31 9.09 5.92 4.87
C ILE A 31 10.14 6.97 4.51
N SER A 32 10.55 7.80 5.47
CA SER A 32 11.61 8.78 5.31
C SER A 32 12.39 8.98 6.60
N GLY A 33 13.64 9.40 6.45
CA GLY A 33 14.56 9.77 7.54
C GLY A 33 15.07 11.21 7.40
N GLY A 34 15.42 11.84 8.53
CA GLY A 34 15.99 13.18 8.56
C GLY A 34 15.09 14.26 7.93
N ASN A 35 15.64 14.99 6.97
CA ASN A 35 14.99 16.04 6.17
C ASN A 35 14.19 15.48 4.99
N GLY A 36 14.21 14.17 4.78
CA GLY A 36 13.44 13.51 3.75
C GLY A 36 11.93 13.49 4.04
N ARG A 37 11.11 13.35 3.01
CA ARG A 37 9.65 13.20 3.11
C ARG A 37 9.16 12.18 2.10
N ALA A 38 8.25 11.31 2.51
CA ALA A 38 7.60 10.37 1.61
C ALA A 38 6.07 10.42 1.78
N ASN A 39 5.33 10.59 0.69
CA ASN A 39 3.88 10.56 0.70
C ASN A 39 3.30 10.00 -0.59
N TRP A 40 2.09 9.43 -0.49
CA TRP A 40 1.33 9.03 -1.66
C TRP A 40 0.79 10.26 -2.36
N GLN A 41 0.94 10.33 -3.67
CA GLN A 41 0.39 11.41 -4.47
C GLN A 41 -0.52 10.84 -5.56
N LYS A 42 -1.79 11.24 -5.50
CA LYS A 42 -2.77 11.06 -6.57
C LYS A 42 -2.86 12.36 -7.35
N GLY A 43 -2.93 12.26 -8.68
CA GLY A 43 -2.67 13.36 -9.62
C GLY A 43 -3.13 14.77 -9.22
N SER A 44 -2.28 15.76 -9.55
CA SER A 44 -2.68 17.17 -9.68
C SER A 44 -1.67 18.06 -10.42
N GLN A 45 -0.73 17.53 -11.22
CA GLN A 45 0.08 18.36 -12.14
C GLN A 45 0.36 17.64 -13.46
N SER A 46 0.25 18.42 -14.54
CA SER A 46 0.36 18.08 -15.96
C SER A 46 1.70 17.47 -16.35
N LEU A 47 1.90 16.19 -16.10
CA LEU A 47 3.11 15.49 -16.52
C LEU A 47 2.77 14.15 -17.17
N SER A 48 3.57 13.78 -18.16
CA SER A 48 3.68 12.43 -18.73
C SER A 48 3.93 11.32 -17.69
N THR A 49 4.07 11.68 -16.40
CA THR A 49 4.32 10.80 -15.25
C THR A 49 3.14 9.90 -14.89
N HIS A 50 1.93 10.18 -15.38
CA HIS A 50 0.78 9.29 -15.23
C HIS A 50 0.64 8.25 -16.35
N GLN A 51 1.59 8.18 -17.28
CA GLN A 51 1.46 7.28 -18.44
C GLN A 51 1.63 5.80 -18.09
N LYS A 52 2.13 5.45 -16.92
CA LYS A 52 2.27 4.06 -16.45
C LYS A 52 1.81 3.93 -14.99
N GLY A 53 1.00 2.90 -14.72
CA GLY A 53 0.63 2.46 -13.37
C GLY A 53 -0.80 2.78 -12.89
N SER A 54 -1.01 2.73 -11.58
CA SER A 54 -2.32 2.84 -10.88
C SER A 54 -2.91 4.26 -10.86
N GLY A 55 -2.17 5.26 -11.32
CA GLY A 55 -2.50 6.68 -11.15
C GLY A 55 -2.12 7.26 -9.78
N ILE A 56 -1.51 6.43 -8.92
CA ILE A 56 -0.92 6.83 -7.64
C ILE A 56 0.60 6.68 -7.76
N LEU A 57 1.32 7.69 -7.29
CA LEU A 57 2.78 7.75 -7.30
C LEU A 57 3.31 7.79 -5.87
N ALA A 58 4.49 7.22 -5.65
CA ALA A 58 5.25 7.41 -4.42
C ALA A 58 6.11 8.68 -4.59
N HIS A 59 5.70 9.77 -3.96
CA HIS A 59 6.46 11.03 -3.93
C HIS A 59 7.54 10.91 -2.85
N LEU A 60 8.79 10.97 -3.29
CA LEU A 60 9.99 10.86 -2.46
C LEU A 60 10.76 12.18 -2.57
N TYR A 61 10.93 12.88 -1.45
CA TYR A 61 11.72 14.09 -1.35
C TYR A 61 12.94 13.80 -0.47
N GLY A 62 14.15 13.96 -1.02
CA GLY A 62 15.38 13.62 -0.30
C GLY A 62 15.82 14.72 0.68
N GLY A 63 15.52 15.99 0.37
CA GLY A 63 15.88 17.12 1.21
C GLY A 63 17.38 17.45 1.19
N THR A 64 17.77 18.42 2.02
CA THR A 64 19.18 18.78 2.22
C THR A 64 19.88 17.72 3.06
N GLN A 65 21.01 17.23 2.56
CA GLN A 65 21.79 16.15 3.18
C GLN A 65 22.62 16.65 4.36
N THR A 66 22.44 16.00 5.49
CA THR A 66 23.07 16.22 6.80
C THR A 66 23.59 14.91 7.41
N GLY A 67 23.40 13.78 6.73
CA GLY A 67 24.05 12.50 7.02
C GLY A 67 23.16 11.30 6.75
N ASP A 68 21.87 11.38 7.11
CA ASP A 68 20.89 10.29 6.98
C ASP A 68 19.51 10.84 6.57
N ASP A 69 19.48 11.56 5.46
CA ASP A 69 18.29 12.23 4.94
C ASP A 69 17.81 11.53 3.67
N TRP A 70 16.67 10.86 3.74
CA TRP A 70 16.22 10.01 2.63
C TRP A 70 14.71 9.84 2.64
N ALA A 71 14.18 9.45 1.49
CA ALA A 71 12.80 9.00 1.32
C ALA A 71 12.79 7.69 0.52
N SER A 72 11.93 6.76 0.91
CA SER A 72 11.90 5.42 0.31
C SER A 72 10.50 4.85 0.14
N CYS A 73 10.38 3.95 -0.82
CA CYS A 73 9.25 3.05 -1.01
C CYS A 73 9.70 1.59 -0.78
N TYR A 74 9.15 0.95 0.25
CA TYR A 74 9.44 -0.43 0.62
C TYR A 74 8.41 -1.39 0.04
N ILE A 75 8.89 -2.45 -0.61
CA ILE A 75 8.11 -3.61 -1.02
C ILE A 75 8.50 -4.77 -0.12
N LEU A 76 7.58 -5.19 0.75
CA LEU A 76 7.80 -6.40 1.54
C LEU A 76 7.72 -7.63 0.65
N THR A 77 8.52 -8.65 0.94
CA THR A 77 8.47 -9.94 0.25
C THR A 77 8.09 -11.02 1.27
N ASN A 78 7.35 -12.03 0.83
CA ASN A 78 7.03 -13.19 1.66
C ASN A 78 8.17 -14.21 1.59
N GLU A 79 9.34 -13.83 2.08
CA GLU A 79 10.53 -14.70 2.15
C GLU A 79 11.02 -15.23 0.79
N LEU A 80 11.09 -14.36 -0.23
CA LEU A 80 11.55 -14.72 -1.57
C LEU A 80 13.03 -15.18 -1.52
N PRO A 81 13.39 -16.43 -1.86
CA PRO A 81 14.79 -16.86 -1.84
C PRO A 81 15.68 -15.96 -2.69
N VAL A 82 16.90 -15.66 -2.25
CA VAL A 82 17.86 -14.80 -3.00
C VAL A 82 18.07 -15.32 -4.42
N THR A 83 18.16 -16.63 -4.60
CA THR A 83 18.32 -17.29 -5.90
C THR A 83 17.10 -17.19 -6.83
N GLN A 84 15.99 -16.59 -6.37
CA GLN A 84 14.75 -16.42 -7.14
C GLN A 84 14.44 -14.95 -7.46
N LEU A 85 15.26 -13.99 -7.02
CA LEU A 85 15.12 -12.61 -7.46
C LEU A 85 15.90 -12.44 -8.77
N ASP A 86 15.20 -12.60 -9.90
CA ASP A 86 15.80 -12.65 -11.23
C ASP A 86 15.83 -11.28 -11.92
N SER A 87 14.88 -10.40 -11.62
CA SER A 87 14.82 -9.08 -12.26
C SER A 87 14.10 -8.03 -11.42
N LEU A 88 14.58 -6.79 -11.55
CA LEU A 88 13.98 -5.61 -10.94
C LEU A 88 13.90 -4.48 -11.99
N TYR A 89 12.73 -3.89 -12.15
CA TYR A 89 12.53 -2.76 -13.05
C TYR A 89 11.78 -1.67 -12.34
N TRP A 90 12.20 -0.43 -12.52
CA TRP A 90 11.45 0.71 -12.01
C TRP A 90 11.54 1.92 -12.94
N SER A 91 10.56 2.79 -12.83
CA SER A 91 10.57 4.09 -13.48
C SER A 91 10.14 5.17 -12.51
N TRP A 92 10.70 6.36 -12.69
CA TRP A 92 10.38 7.52 -11.88
C TRP A 92 10.50 8.79 -12.69
N TYR A 93 9.96 9.87 -12.14
CA TYR A 93 10.22 11.22 -12.63
C TYR A 93 10.92 12.01 -11.54
N GLN A 94 11.84 12.90 -11.89
CA GLN A 94 12.46 13.83 -10.95
C GLN A 94 12.48 15.25 -11.50
N THR A 95 12.42 16.26 -10.62
CA THR A 95 12.34 17.67 -11.03
C THR A 95 13.61 18.18 -11.68
N ASN A 96 14.77 17.76 -11.17
CA ASN A 96 16.07 18.32 -11.53
C ASN A 96 17.06 17.25 -11.99
N ASN A 97 18.16 17.72 -12.60
CA ASN A 97 19.35 16.89 -12.73
C ASN A 97 19.98 16.74 -11.36
N GLU A 98 20.18 15.51 -10.92
CA GLU A 98 20.68 15.18 -9.58
C GLU A 98 21.99 14.41 -9.70
N SER A 99 22.76 14.31 -8.60
CA SER A 99 24.04 13.60 -8.61
C SER A 99 23.87 12.06 -8.54
N MET A 100 22.68 11.64 -8.10
CA MET A 100 22.21 10.26 -8.00
C MET A 100 20.83 10.14 -8.64
N GLY A 101 20.45 8.95 -9.06
CA GLY A 101 19.05 8.67 -9.38
C GLY A 101 18.37 7.88 -8.25
N LEU A 102 17.27 7.21 -8.56
CA LEU A 102 16.54 6.41 -7.59
C LEU A 102 17.16 5.01 -7.49
N GLY A 103 17.85 4.73 -6.38
CA GLY A 103 18.56 3.47 -6.13
C GLY A 103 17.67 2.38 -5.55
N THR A 104 18.23 1.17 -5.39
CA THR A 104 17.56 0.05 -4.74
C THR A 104 18.43 -0.58 -3.65
N VAL A 105 17.78 -1.06 -2.58
CA VAL A 105 18.41 -1.94 -1.58
C VAL A 105 17.58 -3.21 -1.43
N ILE A 106 18.26 -4.35 -1.50
CA ILE A 106 17.67 -5.69 -1.34
C ILE A 106 18.04 -6.17 0.06
N TRP A 107 17.03 -6.35 0.91
CA TRP A 107 17.20 -6.73 2.30
C TRP A 107 17.03 -8.24 2.44
N ILE A 108 18.07 -8.90 2.90
CA ILE A 108 18.15 -10.37 2.99
C ILE A 108 18.43 -10.81 4.42
N HIS A 109 17.96 -12.01 4.79
CA HIS A 109 18.20 -12.60 6.11
C HIS A 109 18.23 -14.12 6.06
N ASP A 110 18.82 -14.74 7.09
CA ASP A 110 18.83 -16.19 7.28
C ASP A 110 17.43 -16.64 7.75
N PRO A 111 16.68 -17.43 6.97
CA PRO A 111 15.32 -17.83 7.34
C PRO A 111 15.28 -18.74 8.58
N LEU A 112 16.43 -19.25 9.05
CA LEU A 112 16.56 -20.07 10.24
C LEU A 112 17.15 -19.31 11.45
N ASP A 113 17.63 -18.08 11.25
CA ASP A 113 18.32 -17.30 12.27
C ASP A 113 18.07 -15.78 12.10
N PHE A 114 17.11 -15.26 12.87
CA PHE A 114 16.70 -13.85 12.81
C PHE A 114 17.79 -12.84 13.22
N ASP A 115 18.89 -13.29 13.85
CA ASP A 115 20.01 -12.43 14.22
C ASP A 115 20.99 -12.20 13.06
N LYS A 116 20.74 -12.80 11.88
CA LYS A 116 21.57 -12.65 10.68
C LYS A 116 20.83 -11.94 9.56
N ARG A 117 21.37 -10.80 9.12
CA ARG A 117 20.77 -9.99 8.05
C ARG A 117 21.82 -9.21 7.30
N ALA A 118 21.51 -8.84 6.07
CA ALA A 118 22.32 -7.95 5.26
C ALA A 118 21.44 -7.04 4.40
N GLU A 119 21.97 -5.87 4.11
CA GLU A 119 21.49 -4.97 3.07
C GLU A 119 22.42 -5.09 1.86
N VAL A 120 21.85 -5.39 0.69
CA VAL A 120 22.58 -5.45 -0.58
C VAL A 120 22.15 -4.26 -1.41
N THR A 121 23.03 -3.26 -1.51
CA THR A 121 22.73 -1.92 -2.00
C THR A 121 23.29 -1.72 -3.40
N GLN A 122 22.45 -1.24 -4.31
CA GLN A 122 22.91 -0.62 -5.55
C GLN A 122 23.30 0.83 -5.27
N LEU A 123 24.53 1.24 -5.58
CA LEU A 123 24.87 2.66 -5.50
C LEU A 123 23.99 3.47 -6.46
N ALA A 124 23.24 4.44 -5.95
CA ALA A 124 22.37 5.29 -6.76
C ALA A 124 23.12 6.21 -7.74
N ASN A 125 24.46 6.21 -7.72
CA ASN A 125 25.31 6.94 -8.65
C ASN A 125 26.02 6.04 -9.68
N VAL A 126 25.70 4.74 -9.77
CA VAL A 126 26.33 3.83 -10.75
C VAL A 126 26.11 4.26 -12.20
N SER A 127 27.01 3.79 -13.06
CA SER A 127 26.85 3.91 -14.51
C SER A 127 25.60 3.13 -14.96
N GLY A 128 24.71 3.79 -15.69
CA GLY A 128 23.46 3.18 -16.20
C GLY A 128 22.20 3.52 -15.41
N LEU A 129 22.33 4.23 -14.28
CA LEU A 129 21.20 4.78 -13.56
C LEU A 129 21.00 6.25 -14.00
N ASP A 130 19.85 6.54 -14.59
CA ASP A 130 19.51 7.87 -15.13
C ASP A 130 19.44 8.92 -14.01
N LYS A 131 19.89 10.15 -14.29
CA LYS A 131 19.99 11.23 -13.28
C LYS A 131 19.48 12.57 -13.80
N SER A 132 18.85 12.55 -14.97
CA SER A 132 18.31 13.74 -15.62
C SER A 132 16.97 14.14 -15.04
N ALA A 133 16.66 15.43 -15.09
CA ALA A 133 15.32 15.94 -14.93
C ALA A 133 14.38 15.30 -15.95
N GLY A 134 13.16 14.97 -15.53
CA GLY A 134 12.18 14.32 -16.38
C GLY A 134 11.95 12.85 -16.04
N GLN A 135 11.46 12.10 -17.02
CA GLN A 135 11.14 10.68 -16.87
C GLN A 135 12.40 9.84 -17.06
N ASN A 136 12.67 8.99 -16.07
CA ASN A 136 13.79 8.07 -16.01
C ASN A 136 13.27 6.64 -15.80
N SER A 137 14.13 5.67 -16.09
CA SER A 137 13.89 4.26 -15.78
C SER A 137 15.19 3.52 -15.56
N HIS A 138 15.12 2.41 -14.84
CA HIS A 138 16.26 1.52 -14.69
C HIS A 138 15.81 0.07 -14.82
N GLU A 139 16.65 -0.70 -15.51
CA GLU A 139 16.52 -2.13 -15.70
C GLU A 139 17.71 -2.78 -14.98
N PHE A 140 17.43 -3.46 -13.87
CA PHE A 140 18.46 -4.11 -13.09
C PHE A 140 19.11 -5.22 -13.89
N ASP A 141 20.42 -5.10 -14.12
CA ASP A 141 21.25 -6.12 -14.75
C ASP A 141 22.04 -6.87 -13.66
N SER A 142 21.72 -8.15 -13.49
CA SER A 142 22.32 -8.99 -12.46
C SER A 142 23.80 -9.29 -12.72
N THR A 143 24.28 -9.05 -13.95
CA THR A 143 25.64 -9.32 -14.41
C THR A 143 26.59 -8.12 -14.29
N VAL A 144 26.06 -6.93 -13.97
CA VAL A 144 26.85 -5.71 -13.80
C VAL A 144 27.33 -5.58 -12.36
N THR A 145 28.62 -5.29 -12.18
CA THR A 145 29.20 -5.02 -10.86
C THR A 145 28.74 -3.66 -10.35
N GLN A 146 27.76 -3.65 -9.44
CA GLN A 146 27.13 -2.43 -8.92
C GLN A 146 26.55 -2.56 -7.52
N MET A 147 26.60 -3.76 -6.93
CA MET A 147 25.97 -4.08 -5.65
C MET A 147 27.04 -4.26 -4.58
N PHE A 148 26.89 -3.67 -3.41
CA PHE A 148 27.74 -3.97 -2.25
C PHE A 148 26.85 -4.34 -1.07
N PHE A 149 27.42 -4.90 -0.02
CA PHE A 149 26.65 -5.23 1.18
C PHE A 149 27.29 -4.74 2.46
N TYR A 150 26.42 -4.52 3.45
CA TYR A 150 26.75 -4.49 4.88
C TYR A 150 25.77 -5.41 5.61
N GLY A 151 26.20 -6.01 6.71
CA GLY A 151 25.34 -6.95 7.42
C GLY A 151 25.80 -7.29 8.82
N GLU A 152 24.92 -7.94 9.54
CA GLU A 152 25.10 -8.44 10.89
C GLU A 152 25.24 -9.96 10.84
N ASN A 153 26.28 -10.49 11.49
CA ASN A 153 26.53 -11.93 11.60
C ASN A 153 26.64 -12.68 10.25
N THR A 154 27.16 -12.02 9.21
CA THR A 154 27.40 -12.59 7.87
C THR A 154 28.64 -13.48 7.80
N THR A 155 29.00 -14.20 8.87
CA THR A 155 30.15 -15.12 8.82
C THR A 155 29.82 -16.29 7.90
N GLY A 156 30.69 -16.56 6.92
CA GLY A 156 30.55 -17.68 5.99
C GLY A 156 30.33 -17.28 4.52
N THR A 157 30.12 -16.00 4.21
CA THR A 157 30.18 -15.51 2.83
C THR A 157 31.64 -15.41 2.34
N ASP A 158 31.84 -15.61 1.04
CA ASP A 158 33.12 -15.35 0.36
C ASP A 158 33.25 -13.88 -0.10
N LEU A 159 32.19 -13.08 0.09
CA LEU A 159 32.13 -11.68 -0.28
C LEU A 159 32.64 -10.78 0.85
N THR A 160 33.26 -9.65 0.48
CA THR A 160 33.78 -8.66 1.42
C THR A 160 32.86 -7.45 1.50
N ALA A 161 32.41 -7.11 2.72
CA ALA A 161 31.53 -5.96 2.94
C ALA A 161 32.13 -4.65 2.37
N GLY A 162 31.28 -3.82 1.77
CA GLY A 162 31.68 -2.59 1.09
C GLY A 162 32.39 -2.76 -0.27
N THR A 163 32.72 -3.99 -0.68
CA THR A 163 33.21 -4.28 -2.05
C THR A 163 32.02 -4.47 -3.00
N GLN A 164 32.16 -4.00 -4.24
CA GLN A 164 31.11 -4.15 -5.25
C GLN A 164 31.22 -5.50 -5.97
N TYR A 165 30.06 -6.12 -6.20
CA TYR A 165 29.84 -7.39 -6.86
C TYR A 165 28.65 -7.28 -7.82
N THR A 166 28.50 -8.30 -8.66
CA THR A 166 27.31 -8.58 -9.44
C THR A 166 26.24 -9.22 -8.55
N TRP A 167 24.97 -9.16 -8.95
CA TRP A 167 23.92 -9.89 -8.22
C TRP A 167 24.05 -11.40 -8.39
N ASP A 168 24.50 -11.85 -9.56
CA ASP A 168 24.79 -13.26 -9.82
C ASP A 168 25.81 -13.83 -8.80
N GLU A 169 26.79 -13.03 -8.37
CA GLU A 169 27.73 -13.42 -7.30
C GLU A 169 27.04 -13.57 -5.94
N PHE A 170 26.07 -12.71 -5.58
CA PHE A 170 25.27 -12.90 -4.37
C PHE A 170 24.38 -14.15 -4.45
N GLN A 171 23.80 -14.45 -5.61
CA GLN A 171 23.00 -15.66 -5.82
C GLN A 171 23.84 -16.94 -5.81
N ALA A 172 25.12 -16.86 -6.14
CA ALA A 172 26.06 -17.97 -6.10
C ALA A 172 26.84 -18.10 -4.78
N ASP A 173 26.84 -17.07 -3.93
CA ASP A 173 27.54 -17.05 -2.66
C ASP A 173 27.05 -18.15 -1.71
N THR A 174 27.98 -18.81 -1.02
CA THR A 174 27.67 -19.98 -0.19
C THR A 174 26.76 -19.68 1.00
N LEU A 175 26.79 -18.45 1.53
CA LEU A 175 25.90 -18.00 2.59
C LEU A 175 24.61 -17.42 2.01
N PHE A 176 24.72 -16.38 1.18
CA PHE A 176 23.55 -15.60 0.74
C PHE A 176 22.62 -16.37 -0.20
N SER A 177 23.10 -17.36 -0.95
CA SER A 177 22.23 -18.24 -1.75
C SER A 177 21.23 -19.06 -0.91
N THR A 178 21.48 -19.20 0.40
CA THR A 178 20.58 -19.89 1.34
C THR A 178 19.61 -18.94 2.06
N TRP A 179 19.78 -17.64 1.86
CA TRP A 179 18.99 -16.60 2.54
C TRP A 179 17.74 -16.23 1.74
N SER A 180 16.85 -15.49 2.39
CA SER A 180 15.63 -14.95 1.81
C SER A 180 15.66 -13.44 1.76
N VAL A 181 15.18 -12.87 0.67
CA VAL A 181 14.76 -11.48 0.55
C VAL A 181 13.48 -11.31 1.36
N TYR A 182 13.46 -10.38 2.31
CA TYR A 182 12.27 -10.03 3.10
C TYR A 182 11.74 -8.62 2.79
N ARG A 183 12.56 -7.78 2.13
CA ARG A 183 12.19 -6.42 1.71
C ARG A 183 13.05 -5.97 0.54
N ILE A 184 12.47 -5.19 -0.37
CA ILE A 184 13.18 -4.40 -1.38
C ILE A 184 12.79 -2.94 -1.19
N SER A 185 13.77 -2.03 -1.12
CA SER A 185 13.52 -0.60 -1.02
C SER A 185 13.99 0.14 -2.26
N PHE A 186 13.28 1.22 -2.56
CA PHE A 186 13.50 2.14 -3.67
C PHE A 186 13.81 3.52 -3.08
N ASP A 187 15.09 3.84 -2.98
CA ASP A 187 15.62 4.88 -2.11
C ASP A 187 16.00 6.15 -2.90
N TRP A 188 15.65 7.30 -2.34
CA TRP A 188 15.90 8.62 -2.91
C TRP A 188 16.57 9.53 -1.89
N GLY A 189 17.65 10.18 -2.31
CA GLY A 189 18.38 11.17 -1.51
C GLY A 189 19.43 10.59 -0.55
N TRP A 190 19.67 9.29 -0.52
CA TRP A 190 20.65 8.69 0.40
C TRP A 190 22.11 8.93 -0.05
N ASP A 191 22.63 10.13 0.19
CA ASP A 191 23.98 10.55 -0.17
C ASP A 191 24.63 11.38 0.95
N ALA A 192 25.95 11.46 0.96
CA ALA A 192 26.71 12.14 1.99
C ALA A 192 26.55 13.68 1.96
N SER A 193 26.12 14.25 0.83
CA SER A 193 25.98 15.71 0.66
C SER A 193 24.99 16.08 -0.45
N GLY A 194 24.60 17.36 -0.50
CA GLY A 194 23.75 17.89 -1.56
C GLY A 194 22.33 18.24 -1.09
N THR A 195 21.45 18.50 -2.03
CA THR A 195 20.01 18.68 -1.78
C THR A 195 19.28 17.97 -2.90
N TYR A 196 18.48 16.99 -2.54
CA TYR A 196 17.73 16.17 -3.47
C TYR A 196 16.28 16.60 -3.45
N GLU A 197 15.78 17.06 -4.58
CA GLU A 197 14.40 17.51 -4.68
C GLU A 197 13.43 16.33 -4.76
N SER A 198 12.32 16.51 -5.49
CA SER A 198 11.25 15.53 -5.55
C SER A 198 11.50 14.55 -6.68
N ALA A 199 11.39 13.27 -6.34
CA ALA A 199 11.21 12.18 -7.28
C ALA A 199 9.83 11.52 -7.08
N TRP A 200 9.25 10.99 -8.14
CA TRP A 200 7.99 10.27 -8.14
C TRP A 200 8.19 8.91 -8.77
N LEU A 201 8.26 7.88 -7.94
CA LEU A 201 8.31 6.49 -8.37
C LEU A 201 6.93 6.10 -8.93
N SER A 202 6.91 5.60 -10.18
CA SER A 202 5.68 5.41 -10.97
C SER A 202 5.37 3.95 -11.33
N GLU A 203 6.39 3.11 -11.49
CA GLU A 203 6.21 1.70 -11.82
C GLU A 203 7.33 0.89 -11.17
N ILE A 204 6.97 -0.29 -10.67
CA ILE A 204 7.89 -1.32 -10.17
C ILE A 204 7.47 -2.64 -10.79
N LYS A 205 8.45 -3.42 -11.27
CA LYS A 205 8.27 -4.84 -11.60
C LYS A 205 9.35 -5.66 -10.92
N ILE A 206 8.95 -6.76 -10.30
CA ILE A 206 9.84 -7.73 -9.67
C ILE A 206 9.56 -9.09 -10.31
N ASN A 207 10.58 -9.73 -10.88
CA ASN A 207 10.42 -11.00 -11.61
C ASN A 207 9.32 -10.93 -12.70
N GLY A 208 9.25 -9.80 -13.40
CA GLY A 208 8.21 -9.53 -14.41
C GLY A 208 6.80 -9.26 -13.85
N LEU A 209 6.58 -9.37 -12.53
CA LEU A 209 5.31 -9.06 -11.88
C LEU A 209 5.21 -7.57 -11.56
N TYR A 210 4.16 -6.93 -12.05
CA TYR A 210 3.88 -5.52 -11.75
C TYR A 210 3.45 -5.39 -10.28
N ILE A 211 4.09 -4.48 -9.55
CA ILE A 211 3.75 -4.15 -8.17
C ILE A 211 2.89 -2.89 -8.17
N PRO A 212 1.59 -2.99 -7.82
CA PRO A 212 0.74 -1.81 -7.77
C PRO A 212 1.24 -0.84 -6.70
N LEU A 213 1.61 0.37 -7.14
CA LEU A 213 1.78 1.52 -6.25
C LEU A 213 0.40 1.95 -5.79
N ASP A 214 -0.06 1.30 -4.74
CA ASP A 214 -1.29 1.63 -4.06
C ASP A 214 -0.91 1.75 -2.59
N PRO A 215 -1.20 2.87 -1.90
CA PRO A 215 -1.10 2.91 -0.46
C PRO A 215 -1.71 1.63 0.08
N SER A 216 -1.05 1.02 1.06
CA SER A 216 -1.78 0.10 1.91
C SER A 216 -2.91 0.91 2.55
N PHE A 217 -4.10 0.91 1.96
CA PHE A 217 -5.33 1.39 2.60
C PHE A 217 -5.72 0.50 3.79
N VAL A 218 -4.80 -0.36 4.27
CA VAL A 218 -4.61 -0.43 5.71
C VAL A 218 -3.99 0.90 6.17
N GLU A 219 -4.65 2.02 5.86
CA GLU A 219 -4.79 3.06 6.85
C GLU A 219 -5.33 2.24 8.01
N TYR A 220 -4.47 1.96 8.99
CA TYR A 220 -4.96 1.47 10.26
C TYR A 220 -6.01 2.52 10.57
N ASP A 221 -7.27 2.14 10.46
CA ASP A 221 -8.37 3.06 10.52
C ASP A 221 -8.52 3.42 11.99
N ILE A 222 -7.53 4.15 12.49
CA ILE A 222 -7.40 4.56 13.86
C ILE A 222 -8.51 5.56 14.00
N LYS A 223 -9.59 5.06 14.58
CA LYS A 223 -10.67 5.87 15.09
C LYS A 223 -10.05 6.80 16.12
N THR A 224 -9.91 8.06 15.76
CA THR A 224 -9.33 9.12 16.56
C THR A 224 -10.26 9.55 17.69
N GLY A 225 -11.54 9.23 17.59
CA GLY A 225 -12.51 9.44 18.64
C GLY A 225 -13.68 8.45 18.64
N ILE A 226 -14.40 8.47 19.75
CA ILE A 226 -15.66 7.76 19.97
C ILE A 226 -16.71 8.75 20.41
N GLY A 227 -17.93 8.58 19.91
CA GLY A 227 -19.08 9.41 20.27
C GLY A 227 -20.35 8.58 20.26
N ASN A 228 -21.40 9.13 20.84
CA ASN A 228 -22.68 8.45 20.97
C ASN A 228 -23.84 9.42 20.78
N GLY A 229 -25.00 8.88 20.45
CA GLY A 229 -26.21 9.68 20.26
C GLY A 229 -27.47 8.83 20.23
N ARG A 230 -28.58 9.50 19.92
CA ARG A 230 -29.92 8.92 19.82
C ARG A 230 -30.65 9.52 18.62
N GLY A 231 -31.28 8.67 17.82
CA GLY A 231 -32.18 9.06 16.73
C GLY A 231 -33.61 8.61 17.04
N ILE A 232 -34.60 9.48 16.83
CA ILE A 232 -36.01 9.21 17.14
C ILE A 232 -36.83 9.37 15.86
N CYS A 233 -37.74 8.44 15.60
CA CYS A 233 -38.72 8.56 14.54
C CYS A 233 -39.77 9.60 14.95
N ASN A 234 -39.73 10.78 14.34
CA ASN A 234 -40.66 11.87 14.63
C ASN A 234 -41.99 11.74 13.87
N ALA A 235 -42.03 10.92 12.82
CA ALA A 235 -43.23 10.65 12.04
C ALA A 235 -43.20 9.21 11.53
N ALA A 236 -44.03 8.34 12.11
CA ALA A 236 -44.16 6.95 11.69
C ALA A 236 -44.52 6.82 10.20
N GLY A 237 -43.91 5.84 9.53
CA GLY A 237 -44.03 5.60 8.10
C GLY A 237 -43.41 6.70 7.23
N THR A 238 -42.44 7.45 7.77
CA THR A 238 -41.68 8.47 7.05
C THR A 238 -40.22 8.42 7.50
N ALA A 239 -39.32 8.23 6.54
CA ALA A 239 -37.88 8.27 6.80
C ALA A 239 -37.45 9.57 7.51
N ASN A 240 -36.92 9.44 8.72
CA ASN A 240 -36.39 10.51 9.55
C ASN A 240 -34.86 10.40 9.63
N GLN A 241 -34.16 11.50 9.36
CA GLN A 241 -32.71 11.55 9.47
C GLN A 241 -32.28 11.33 10.93
N VAL A 242 -31.28 10.48 11.18
CA VAL A 242 -30.78 10.16 12.53
C VAL A 242 -30.26 11.42 13.23
N THR A 243 -29.50 12.23 12.49
CA THR A 243 -29.00 13.55 12.94
C THR A 243 -29.09 14.53 11.80
N THR A 244 -29.52 15.75 12.08
CA THR A 244 -29.56 16.85 11.11
C THR A 244 -28.21 17.55 10.96
N THR A 245 -27.26 17.28 11.87
CA THR A 245 -25.93 17.87 11.86
C THR A 245 -24.94 16.90 11.21
N THR A 246 -24.21 17.37 10.20
CA THR A 246 -23.07 16.66 9.61
C THR A 246 -22.12 16.24 10.72
N THR A 247 -22.02 14.94 10.93
CA THR A 247 -21.21 14.33 11.98
C THR A 247 -20.33 13.30 11.31
N PRO A 248 -19.10 13.68 10.90
CA PRO A 248 -18.17 12.77 10.25
C PRO A 248 -17.94 11.54 11.12
N CYS A 249 -17.98 10.38 10.48
CA CYS A 249 -17.68 9.11 11.11
C CYS A 249 -17.13 8.15 10.05
N LYS A 250 -16.78 6.95 10.47
CA LYS A 250 -16.34 5.88 9.58
C LYS A 250 -17.09 4.58 9.83
N VAL A 251 -17.42 4.32 11.10
CA VAL A 251 -18.21 3.17 11.55
C VAL A 251 -19.24 3.65 12.56
N ILE A 252 -20.46 3.14 12.47
CA ILE A 252 -21.53 3.34 13.45
C ILE A 252 -22.09 1.98 13.85
N ILE A 253 -22.35 1.81 15.14
CA ILE A 253 -23.12 0.71 15.70
C ILE A 253 -24.46 1.29 16.18
N PHE A 254 -25.54 0.87 15.53
CA PHE A 254 -26.91 1.19 15.94
C PHE A 254 -27.46 0.09 16.83
N THR A 255 -28.23 0.46 17.85
CA THR A 255 -29.02 -0.45 18.68
C THR A 255 -30.43 0.09 18.78
N ALA A 256 -31.41 -0.69 18.32
CA ALA A 256 -32.82 -0.37 18.48
C ALA A 256 -33.17 -0.35 19.97
N GLU A 257 -33.89 0.68 20.39
CA GLU A 257 -34.24 0.88 21.79
C GLU A 257 -35.12 -0.27 22.30
N THR A 258 -34.91 -0.68 23.54
CA THR A 258 -35.59 -1.85 24.12
C THR A 258 -37.07 -1.60 24.41
N ASP A 259 -37.50 -0.34 24.44
CA ASP A 259 -38.88 0.11 24.63
C ASP A 259 -39.59 0.43 23.31
N ASN A 260 -38.94 0.22 22.15
CA ASN A 260 -39.60 0.31 20.85
C ASN A 260 -40.80 -0.64 20.77
N THR A 261 -41.90 -0.13 20.24
CA THR A 261 -43.15 -0.89 20.14
C THR A 261 -43.26 -1.67 18.83
N GLY A 262 -42.50 -1.29 17.80
CA GLY A 262 -42.47 -1.93 16.49
C GLY A 262 -41.06 -2.21 15.95
N THR A 263 -41.00 -2.53 14.67
CA THR A 263 -39.74 -2.66 13.92
C THR A 263 -39.22 -1.26 13.58
N ILE A 264 -37.91 -1.06 13.71
CA ILE A 264 -37.20 0.09 13.16
C ILE A 264 -36.48 -0.33 11.90
N VAL A 265 -36.53 0.48 10.86
CA VAL A 265 -35.77 0.26 9.63
C VAL A 265 -34.68 1.31 9.52
N LEU A 266 -33.44 0.88 9.26
CA LEU A 266 -32.28 1.73 9.05
C LEU A 266 -31.85 1.75 7.58
N GLY A 267 -31.41 2.91 7.07
CA GLY A 267 -30.81 3.03 5.74
C GLY A 267 -30.65 4.46 5.25
N GLY A 268 -30.72 4.68 3.93
CA GLY A 268 -30.69 6.02 3.34
C GLY A 268 -32.05 6.71 3.32
N ALA A 269 -32.15 7.89 2.69
CA ALA A 269 -33.36 8.73 2.71
C ALA A 269 -34.64 8.12 2.09
N SER A 270 -34.54 6.96 1.42
CA SER A 270 -35.65 6.29 0.72
C SER A 270 -36.12 5.00 1.39
N ILE A 271 -35.74 4.77 2.64
CA ILE A 271 -36.26 3.64 3.42
C ILE A 271 -37.77 3.77 3.68
N ASP A 272 -38.39 2.63 3.96
CA ASP A 272 -39.81 2.50 4.28
C ASP A 272 -39.97 1.38 5.32
N GLU A 273 -40.63 1.65 6.44
CA GLU A 273 -40.93 0.63 7.45
C GLU A 273 -42.13 -0.24 7.07
N THR A 274 -43.05 0.27 6.25
CA THR A 274 -44.35 -0.34 5.95
C THR A 274 -44.21 -1.82 5.60
N LEU A 275 -44.86 -2.71 6.35
CA LEU A 275 -44.67 -4.16 6.26
C LEU A 275 -44.73 -4.73 4.82
N ALA A 276 -45.60 -4.18 3.97
CA ALA A 276 -45.77 -4.64 2.58
C ALA A 276 -44.70 -4.12 1.60
N SER A 277 -44.02 -3.02 1.92
CA SER A 277 -43.05 -2.31 1.06
C SER A 277 -41.71 -2.07 1.74
N ARG A 278 -41.47 -2.76 2.85
CA ARG A 278 -40.33 -2.52 3.74
C ARG A 278 -39.00 -2.53 2.99
N SER A 279 -38.20 -1.47 3.15
CA SER A 279 -36.90 -1.34 2.50
C SER A 279 -35.87 -0.71 3.44
N GLY A 280 -34.73 -1.39 3.60
CA GLY A 280 -33.68 -1.04 4.56
C GLY A 280 -33.34 -2.23 5.47
N THR A 281 -32.65 -1.96 6.58
CA THR A 281 -32.27 -2.99 7.56
C THR A 281 -33.26 -2.96 8.73
N PRO A 282 -34.18 -3.94 8.85
CA PRO A 282 -35.09 -4.00 9.97
C PRO A 282 -34.38 -4.46 11.25
N LEU A 283 -34.70 -3.82 12.36
CA LEU A 283 -34.25 -4.13 13.71
C LEU A 283 -35.47 -4.24 14.63
N LEU A 284 -35.52 -5.31 15.42
CA LEU A 284 -36.45 -5.41 16.55
C LEU A 284 -35.85 -4.73 17.79
N ALA A 285 -36.65 -4.47 18.81
CA ALA A 285 -36.20 -3.88 20.06
C ALA A 285 -35.01 -4.65 20.66
N GLY A 286 -33.89 -3.95 20.90
CA GLY A 286 -32.63 -4.52 21.39
C GLY A 286 -31.69 -5.09 20.33
N ASP A 287 -32.13 -5.24 19.07
CA ASP A 287 -31.23 -5.66 17.99
C ASP A 287 -30.20 -4.57 17.68
N SER A 288 -29.02 -5.00 17.25
CA SER A 288 -27.94 -4.09 16.84
C SER A 288 -27.44 -4.40 15.44
N THR A 289 -26.98 -3.38 14.72
CA THR A 289 -26.28 -3.52 13.44
C THR A 289 -25.13 -2.54 13.33
N THR A 290 -24.14 -2.88 12.50
CA THR A 290 -22.96 -2.06 12.22
C THR A 290 -23.00 -1.58 10.78
N MET A 291 -22.67 -0.31 10.56
CA MET A 291 -22.63 0.32 9.23
C MET A 291 -21.32 1.09 9.05
N GLU A 292 -20.68 0.91 7.89
CA GLU A 292 -19.55 1.72 7.44
C GLU A 292 -20.07 2.89 6.60
N ILE A 293 -19.84 4.12 7.06
CA ILE A 293 -20.33 5.34 6.41
C ILE A 293 -19.49 6.54 6.85
N ASP A 294 -19.36 7.53 5.97
CA ASP A 294 -18.54 8.74 6.17
C ASP A 294 -19.20 9.84 7.01
N ASP A 295 -20.54 9.80 7.18
CA ASP A 295 -21.29 10.79 7.96
C ASP A 295 -22.62 10.20 8.46
N ILE A 296 -22.88 10.32 9.78
CA ILE A 296 -24.13 9.87 10.43
C ILE A 296 -25.36 10.57 9.82
N SER A 297 -25.21 11.81 9.37
CA SER A 297 -26.33 12.57 8.79
C SER A 297 -26.90 11.93 7.52
N LYS A 298 -26.19 11.00 6.89
CA LYS A 298 -26.71 10.27 5.72
C LYS A 298 -27.61 9.08 6.09
N VAL A 299 -27.69 8.73 7.38
CA VAL A 299 -28.50 7.63 7.87
C VAL A 299 -29.88 8.14 8.30
N TYR A 300 -30.90 7.38 7.90
CA TYR A 300 -32.30 7.61 8.23
C TYR A 300 -32.85 6.39 8.97
N ILE A 301 -33.86 6.64 9.79
CA ILE A 301 -34.69 5.64 10.45
C ILE A 301 -36.14 5.82 10.04
N ASP A 302 -36.88 4.73 9.92
CA ASP A 302 -38.34 4.74 9.81
C ASP A 302 -38.92 3.70 10.79
N ALA A 303 -40.10 3.98 11.34
CA ALA A 303 -40.72 3.19 12.38
C ALA A 303 -42.23 3.06 12.18
N ALA A 304 -42.80 1.98 12.70
CA ALA A 304 -44.26 1.79 12.74
C ALA A 304 -44.95 2.78 13.72
N THR A 305 -44.23 3.23 14.74
CA THR A 305 -44.74 4.11 15.81
C THR A 305 -43.88 5.35 15.96
N THR A 306 -44.49 6.54 15.97
CA THR A 306 -43.80 7.79 16.31
C THR A 306 -43.27 7.73 17.74
N GLY A 307 -41.99 8.06 17.92
CA GLY A 307 -41.31 8.04 19.20
C GLY A 307 -40.38 6.83 19.39
N ASP A 308 -40.57 5.76 18.62
CA ASP A 308 -39.61 4.65 18.55
C ASP A 308 -38.27 5.18 17.95
N GLY A 309 -37.15 4.56 18.31
CA GLY A 309 -35.83 5.08 17.95
C GLY A 309 -34.68 4.09 18.05
N VAL A 310 -33.48 4.64 17.90
CA VAL A 310 -32.20 3.93 18.03
C VAL A 310 -31.24 4.75 18.88
N THR A 311 -30.43 4.05 19.67
CA THR A 311 -29.18 4.59 20.19
C THR A 311 -28.03 4.21 19.26
N PHE A 312 -26.98 5.02 19.22
CA PHE A 312 -25.82 4.70 18.39
C PHE A 312 -24.49 5.11 19.04
N THR A 313 -23.45 4.34 18.72
CA THR A 313 -22.04 4.65 19.00
C THR A 313 -21.30 4.75 17.68
N TYR A 314 -20.48 5.77 17.50
CA TYR A 314 -19.76 6.00 16.25
C TYR A 314 -18.29 6.33 16.49
N PHE A 315 -17.50 6.11 15.45
CA PHE A 315 -16.05 6.21 15.45
C PHE A 315 -15.58 7.04 14.26
N TRP A 316 -14.68 8.00 14.45
CA TRP A 316 -14.16 8.89 13.39
C TRP A 316 -12.63 8.96 13.36
#